data_AF-A0A0M3J1K5-F1
#
_entry.id   AF-A0A0M3J1K5-F1
#
_cell.length_a   1.000
_cell.length_b   1.000
_cell.length_c   1.000
_cell.angle_alpha   90.00
_cell.angle_beta   90.00
_cell.angle_gamma   90.00
#
_symmetry.space_group_name_H-M   'P 1'
#
loop_
_entity.id
_entity.type
_entity.pdbx_description
1 polymer ?
#
loop_
_entity_poly.entity_id
_entity_poly.type
_entity_poly.pdbx_seq_one_letter_code
_entity_poly.pdbx_strand_id
1 'polypeptide(L)'
;MNELKVKLLCVKEKNYTETLKEVHKLTDNACEVVIDAAYLRNDRDFEDSLNDQLIKSCRRLTRVEANVSVPVNVSSNQQEFGARTLRPKVWQHVKAMMKEKWEDVPTEPCKDWKKLVKADDLKEMDLEAELKKAESECKSDSGLTGGEKAAKKMLDFFITNRLVNYHPGSVFILGTCRRLETFQQISLSVEGYRIYAVDVGIFIRHFRNVPGSKYQSVLSPYLHFGMLSTIETIKRAKEGKAAKHPIDSFIEELLVRRDLAHNFVYYARKNYDSLDSLPDWAKKTLKEHKNDKREYVYSYEELENAKTHDVYWNAAQLEMIHTNKMHGYMRMYWGKKVIEWTPDYETAYKFLIEQNDKYELDGRDPNGYTGVMWNFGLHDRAHAVIYVFLALIFTF
;
A
#
# COMPACT_ATOMS: atom_id res chain seq x y z
N MET A 1 0.57 26.45 -4.80
CA MET A 1 -0.81 26.77 -5.26
C MET A 1 -0.95 28.17 -5.83
N ASN A 2 -0.26 29.20 -5.33
CA ASN A 2 -0.31 30.54 -5.96
C ASN A 2 0.21 30.59 -7.42
N GLU A 3 0.98 29.59 -7.86
CA GLU A 3 1.43 29.42 -9.25
C GLU A 3 0.36 28.81 -10.16
N LEU A 4 -0.62 28.08 -9.60
CA LEU A 4 -1.73 27.49 -10.34
C LEU A 4 -2.92 28.43 -10.23
N LYS A 5 -3.56 28.75 -11.35
CA LYS A 5 -4.78 29.58 -11.44
C LYS A 5 -6.04 28.88 -10.86
N VAL A 6 -5.85 27.88 -9.99
CA VAL A 6 -6.88 27.05 -9.36
C VAL A 6 -7.05 27.45 -7.91
N LYS A 7 -8.30 27.46 -7.44
CA LYS A 7 -8.64 27.70 -6.03
C LYS A 7 -8.78 26.36 -5.31
N LEU A 8 -8.13 26.23 -4.16
CA LEU A 8 -8.36 25.13 -3.23
C LEU A 8 -9.35 25.59 -2.17
N LEU A 9 -10.39 24.79 -1.96
CA LEU A 9 -11.32 24.93 -0.85
C LEU A 9 -11.25 23.65 -0.02
N CYS A 10 -11.01 23.79 1.28
CA CYS A 10 -11.00 22.66 2.21
C CYS A 10 -12.18 22.79 3.17
N VAL A 11 -13.01 21.75 3.26
CA VAL A 11 -14.17 21.70 4.14
C VAL A 11 -14.05 20.48 5.05
N LYS A 12 -14.42 20.63 6.32
CA LYS A 12 -14.34 19.56 7.32
C LYS A 12 -15.73 19.27 7.88
N GLU A 13 -16.23 18.07 7.58
CA GLU A 13 -17.53 17.59 8.04
C GLU A 13 -17.42 16.36 8.93
N LYS A 14 -18.45 16.14 9.76
CA LYS A 14 -18.46 15.08 10.77
C LYS A 14 -18.71 13.67 10.20
N ASN A 15 -19.43 13.59 9.09
CA ASN A 15 -19.83 12.33 8.47
C ASN A 15 -20.22 12.57 7.01
N TYR A 16 -20.34 11.48 6.24
CA TYR A 16 -20.67 11.54 4.82
C TYR A 16 -22.00 12.22 4.49
N THR A 17 -23.01 12.16 5.37
CA THR A 17 -24.30 12.80 5.12
C THR A 17 -24.18 14.33 5.13
N GLU A 18 -23.46 14.89 6.10
CA GLU A 18 -23.19 16.33 6.12
C GLU A 18 -22.26 16.73 4.97
N THR A 19 -21.25 15.91 4.64
CA THR A 19 -20.38 16.14 3.46
C THR A 19 -21.20 16.24 2.17
N LEU A 20 -22.15 15.34 1.93
CA LEU A 20 -22.99 15.37 0.73
C LEU A 20 -23.83 16.65 0.65
N LYS A 21 -24.35 17.15 1.77
CA LYS A 21 -25.10 18.42 1.81
C LYS A 21 -24.23 19.60 1.41
N GLU A 22 -22.99 19.66 1.91
CA GLU A 22 -22.06 20.75 1.56
C GLU A 22 -21.60 20.64 0.10
N VAL A 23 -21.22 19.44 -0.37
CA VAL A 23 -20.84 19.20 -1.77
C VAL A 23 -21.97 19.59 -2.72
N HIS A 24 -23.23 19.34 -2.36
CA HIS A 24 -24.37 19.77 -3.15
C HIS A 24 -24.39 21.28 -3.40
N LYS A 25 -24.28 22.08 -2.32
CA LYS A 25 -24.25 23.54 -2.42
C LYS A 25 -23.11 24.02 -3.32
N LEU A 26 -21.94 23.37 -3.21
CA LEU A 26 -20.77 23.68 -4.02
C LEU A 26 -20.95 23.33 -5.50
N THR A 27 -21.76 22.32 -5.80
CA THR A 27 -21.93 21.77 -7.15
C THR A 27 -23.19 22.26 -7.86
N ASP A 28 -24.05 23.03 -7.18
CA ASP A 28 -25.30 23.59 -7.73
C ASP A 28 -25.08 24.34 -9.04
N ASN A 29 -23.99 25.11 -9.16
CA ASN A 29 -23.66 25.89 -10.36
C ASN A 29 -22.54 25.26 -11.20
N ALA A 30 -22.09 24.05 -10.88
CA ALA A 30 -21.08 23.35 -11.67
C ALA A 30 -21.67 22.91 -13.03
N CYS A 31 -20.87 22.95 -14.09
CA CYS A 31 -21.24 22.29 -15.34
C CYS A 31 -20.95 20.78 -15.29
N GLU A 32 -19.91 20.39 -14.55
CA GLU A 32 -19.45 19.03 -14.38
C GLU A 32 -18.70 18.92 -13.05
N VAL A 33 -18.83 17.77 -12.40
CA VAL A 33 -18.06 17.40 -11.21
C VAL A 33 -17.09 16.31 -11.62
N VAL A 34 -15.79 16.54 -11.41
CA VAL A 34 -14.73 15.58 -11.71
C VAL A 34 -14.10 15.15 -10.40
N ILE A 35 -14.02 13.84 -10.18
CA ILE A 35 -13.41 13.25 -8.98
C ILE A 35 -12.40 12.17 -9.37
N ASP A 36 -11.43 11.94 -8.50
CA ASP A 36 -10.67 10.69 -8.54
C ASP A 36 -11.61 9.52 -8.22
N ALA A 37 -11.44 8.40 -8.91
CA ALA A 37 -12.25 7.22 -8.70
C ALA A 37 -11.79 6.44 -7.45
N ALA A 38 -12.74 6.18 -6.56
CA ALA A 38 -12.55 5.37 -5.38
C ALA A 38 -12.59 3.86 -5.67
N TYR A 39 -11.89 3.10 -4.82
CA TYR A 39 -11.84 1.63 -4.91
C TYR A 39 -12.53 0.95 -3.73
N LEU A 40 -12.32 1.45 -2.52
CA LEU A 40 -12.90 0.88 -1.30
C LEU A 40 -14.41 1.06 -1.28
N ARG A 41 -15.12 0.11 -0.65
CA ARG A 41 -16.59 0.05 -0.66
C ARG A 41 -17.22 1.34 -0.15
N ASN A 42 -16.78 1.84 0.99
CA ASN A 42 -17.36 3.03 1.63
C ASN A 42 -17.22 4.30 0.77
N ASP A 43 -16.05 4.50 0.16
CA ASP A 43 -15.80 5.65 -0.70
C ASP A 43 -16.61 5.55 -2.00
N ARG A 44 -16.73 4.35 -2.58
CA ARG A 44 -17.61 4.12 -3.74
C ARG A 44 -19.09 4.32 -3.41
N ASP A 45 -19.53 3.93 -2.21
CA ASP A 45 -20.90 4.16 -1.75
C ASP A 45 -21.18 5.67 -1.59
N PHE A 46 -20.18 6.44 -1.12
CA PHE A 46 -20.24 7.90 -1.10
C PHE A 46 -20.33 8.47 -2.52
N GLU A 47 -19.50 8.03 -3.45
CA GLU A 47 -19.56 8.49 -4.85
C GLU A 47 -20.90 8.17 -5.52
N ASP A 48 -21.47 6.99 -5.26
CA ASP A 48 -22.78 6.60 -5.80
C ASP A 48 -23.88 7.50 -5.23
N SER A 49 -23.83 7.80 -3.93
CA SER A 49 -24.75 8.75 -3.29
C SER A 49 -24.61 10.17 -3.85
N LEU A 50 -23.38 10.62 -4.11
CA LEU A 50 -23.09 11.90 -4.76
C LEU A 50 -23.66 11.92 -6.19
N ASN A 51 -23.48 10.85 -6.96
CA ASN A 51 -24.00 10.74 -8.31
C ASN A 51 -25.53 10.85 -8.35
N ASP A 52 -26.23 10.14 -7.45
CA ASP A 52 -27.69 10.20 -7.35
C ASP A 52 -28.20 11.62 -7.06
N GLN A 53 -27.45 12.37 -6.25
CA GLN A 53 -27.76 13.77 -5.95
C GLN A 53 -27.48 14.69 -7.15
N LEU A 54 -26.36 14.51 -7.84
CA LEU A 54 -26.00 15.31 -9.01
C LEU A 54 -26.97 15.09 -10.17
N ILE A 55 -27.45 13.86 -10.38
CA ILE A 55 -28.47 13.55 -11.37
C ILE A 55 -29.76 14.35 -11.11
N LYS A 56 -30.20 14.45 -9.84
CA LYS A 56 -31.39 15.25 -9.47
C LYS A 56 -31.24 16.74 -9.82
N SER A 57 -30.01 17.26 -9.78
CA SER A 57 -29.69 18.64 -10.17
C SER A 57 -29.27 18.81 -11.63
N CYS A 58 -29.43 17.77 -12.47
CA CYS A 58 -28.98 17.77 -13.87
C CYS A 58 -27.48 18.13 -14.01
N ARG A 59 -26.64 17.46 -13.20
CA ARG A 59 -25.18 17.62 -13.18
C ARG A 59 -24.51 16.31 -13.57
N ARG A 60 -23.44 16.41 -14.37
CA ARG A 60 -22.62 15.26 -14.75
C ARG A 60 -21.54 15.02 -13.69
N LEU A 61 -21.37 13.75 -13.29
CA LEU A 61 -20.21 13.27 -12.56
C LEU A 61 -19.28 12.50 -13.50
N THR A 62 -17.99 12.84 -13.49
CA THR A 62 -16.93 12.09 -14.17
C THR A 62 -15.92 11.59 -13.14
N ARG A 63 -15.69 10.27 -13.15
CA ARG A 63 -14.72 9.59 -12.28
C ARG A 63 -13.47 9.29 -13.08
N VAL A 64 -12.31 9.66 -12.55
CA VAL A 64 -11.01 9.46 -13.21
C VAL A 64 -10.13 8.57 -12.34
N GLU A 65 -9.71 7.43 -12.87
CA GLU A 65 -8.81 6.52 -12.15
C GLU A 65 -7.36 7.05 -12.17
N ALA A 66 -7.08 8.05 -11.34
CA ALA A 66 -5.77 8.70 -11.23
C ALA A 66 -4.78 7.95 -10.32
N ASN A 67 -5.28 7.06 -9.46
CA ASN A 67 -4.45 6.38 -8.46
C ASN A 67 -3.79 5.10 -9.00
N VAL A 68 -4.28 4.46 -10.07
CA VAL A 68 -3.67 3.25 -10.67
C VAL A 68 -2.78 3.59 -11.85
N SER A 69 -1.88 2.68 -12.23
CA SER A 69 -1.07 2.89 -13.44
C SER A 69 -1.89 2.67 -14.71
N VAL A 70 -2.77 1.68 -14.70
CA VAL A 70 -3.73 1.44 -15.77
C VAL A 70 -5.12 1.32 -15.15
N PRO A 71 -6.11 2.06 -15.65
CA PRO A 71 -7.49 1.94 -15.19
C PRO A 71 -7.93 0.47 -15.10
N VAL A 72 -8.60 0.08 -14.01
CA VAL A 72 -8.92 -1.33 -13.72
C VAL A 72 -9.81 -1.91 -14.82
N ASN A 73 -10.80 -1.16 -15.28
CA ASN A 73 -11.70 -1.56 -16.37
C ASN A 73 -11.02 -1.59 -17.75
N VAL A 74 -9.92 -0.86 -17.94
CA VAL A 74 -9.09 -0.90 -19.16
C VAL A 74 -8.18 -2.13 -19.13
N SER A 75 -7.60 -2.43 -17.96
CA SER A 75 -6.67 -3.56 -17.81
C SER A 75 -7.36 -4.92 -17.78
N SER A 76 -8.55 -5.06 -17.20
CA SER A 76 -9.32 -6.31 -17.22
C SER A 76 -10.81 -6.07 -17.02
N ASN A 77 -11.64 -6.96 -17.57
CA ASN A 77 -13.10 -6.97 -17.40
C ASN A 77 -13.59 -7.92 -16.28
N GLN A 78 -12.66 -8.50 -15.52
CA GLN A 78 -12.95 -9.42 -14.43
C GLN A 78 -11.88 -9.37 -13.34
N GLN A 79 -12.18 -9.97 -12.19
CA GLN A 79 -11.19 -10.23 -11.15
C GLN A 79 -10.12 -11.17 -11.69
N GLU A 80 -8.85 -10.78 -11.57
CA GLU A 80 -7.72 -11.57 -11.98
C GLU A 80 -7.34 -12.62 -10.95
N PHE A 81 -6.97 -13.82 -11.41
CA PHE A 81 -6.56 -14.89 -10.52
C PHE A 81 -5.26 -14.54 -9.79
N GLY A 82 -4.32 -13.87 -10.46
CA GLY A 82 -3.11 -13.38 -9.82
C GLY A 82 -2.20 -12.61 -10.77
N ALA A 83 -1.00 -12.27 -10.30
CA ALA A 83 -0.06 -11.42 -11.03
C ALA A 83 0.26 -11.95 -12.44
N ARG A 84 0.33 -13.29 -12.62
CA ARG A 84 0.59 -13.92 -13.92
C ARG A 84 -0.46 -13.53 -14.99
N THR A 85 -1.72 -13.42 -14.62
CA THR A 85 -2.82 -13.17 -15.57
C THR A 85 -3.03 -11.69 -15.83
N LEU A 86 -2.83 -10.83 -14.82
CA LEU A 86 -2.91 -9.38 -14.96
C LEU A 86 -1.71 -8.78 -15.72
N ARG A 87 -0.50 -9.27 -15.45
CA ARG A 87 0.77 -8.73 -16.00
C ARG A 87 0.71 -8.43 -17.50
N PRO A 88 0.40 -9.39 -18.41
CA PRO A 88 0.39 -9.08 -19.84
C PRO A 88 -0.62 -8.01 -20.23
N LYS A 89 -1.71 -7.84 -19.48
CA LYS A 89 -2.78 -6.87 -19.78
C LYS A 89 -2.35 -5.44 -19.43
N VAL A 90 -1.86 -5.21 -18.21
CA VAL A 90 -1.38 -3.88 -17.81
C VAL A 90 -0.22 -3.39 -18.69
N TRP A 91 0.71 -4.28 -19.05
CA TRP A 91 1.87 -3.91 -19.87
C TRP A 91 1.51 -3.46 -21.30
N GLN A 92 0.35 -3.85 -21.84
CA GLN A 92 -0.11 -3.38 -23.15
C GLN A 92 -0.44 -1.87 -23.14
N HIS A 93 -0.86 -1.33 -22.00
CA HIS A 93 -1.31 0.06 -21.87
C HIS A 93 -0.23 0.99 -21.35
N VAL A 94 0.65 0.54 -20.45
CA VAL A 94 1.66 1.38 -19.79
C VAL A 94 2.57 2.12 -20.79
N LYS A 95 2.88 1.52 -21.95
CA LYS A 95 3.68 2.18 -23.00
C LYS A 95 2.99 3.43 -23.56
N ALA A 96 1.67 3.43 -23.67
CA ALA A 96 0.91 4.60 -24.11
C ALA A 96 0.84 5.64 -22.99
N MET A 97 0.53 5.23 -21.76
CA MET A 97 0.44 6.13 -20.60
C MET A 97 1.74 6.88 -20.31
N MET A 98 2.90 6.23 -20.43
CA MET A 98 4.21 6.89 -20.24
C MET A 98 4.54 7.96 -21.30
N LYS A 99 3.82 8.02 -22.42
CA LYS A 99 4.03 9.04 -23.47
C LYS A 99 3.21 10.30 -23.25
N GLU A 100 2.22 10.24 -22.36
CA GLU A 100 1.35 11.36 -22.05
C GLU A 100 2.15 12.48 -21.37
N LYS A 101 1.81 13.73 -21.70
CA LYS A 101 2.42 14.93 -21.12
C LYS A 101 1.39 15.60 -20.23
N TRP A 102 1.79 15.93 -19.00
CA TRP A 102 0.89 16.41 -17.94
C TRP A 102 1.18 17.86 -17.57
N GLU A 103 1.18 18.77 -18.56
CA GLU A 103 1.59 20.16 -18.37
C GLU A 103 0.46 21.17 -18.61
N ASP A 104 -0.79 20.71 -18.61
CA ASP A 104 -1.93 21.60 -18.81
C ASP A 104 -2.18 22.43 -17.55
N VAL A 105 -2.08 23.75 -17.70
CA VAL A 105 -2.43 24.72 -16.66
C VAL A 105 -3.71 25.44 -17.10
N PRO A 106 -4.70 25.61 -16.21
CA PRO A 106 -5.90 26.37 -16.53
C PRO A 106 -5.56 27.76 -17.08
N THR A 107 -6.10 28.07 -18.26
CA THR A 107 -5.83 29.32 -18.97
C THR A 107 -6.53 30.51 -18.29
N GLU A 108 -7.77 30.29 -17.85
CA GLU A 108 -8.65 31.29 -17.27
C GLU A 108 -8.88 31.06 -15.76
N PRO A 109 -8.46 31.98 -14.88
CA PRO A 109 -8.74 31.88 -13.45
C PRO A 109 -10.21 32.23 -13.14
N CYS A 110 -10.81 31.53 -12.19
CA CYS A 110 -12.12 31.91 -11.67
C CYS A 110 -12.01 33.22 -10.84
N LYS A 111 -12.58 34.32 -11.35
CA LYS A 111 -12.45 35.65 -10.73
C LYS A 111 -13.25 35.81 -9.43
N ASP A 112 -14.40 35.15 -9.29
CA ASP A 112 -15.35 35.43 -8.19
C ASP A 112 -16.10 34.16 -7.73
N TRP A 113 -15.36 33.08 -7.42
CA TRP A 113 -15.92 31.76 -7.10
C TRP A 113 -16.86 31.76 -5.88
N LYS A 114 -16.63 32.63 -4.89
CA LYS A 114 -17.46 32.73 -3.69
C LYS A 114 -18.92 33.07 -4.00
N LYS A 115 -19.13 33.97 -4.96
CA LYS A 115 -20.47 34.31 -5.46
C LYS A 115 -21.13 33.13 -6.18
N LEU A 116 -20.33 32.34 -6.91
CA LEU A 116 -20.83 31.19 -7.67
C LEU A 116 -21.29 30.06 -6.76
N VAL A 117 -20.59 29.80 -5.65
CA VAL A 117 -20.95 28.68 -4.75
C VAL A 117 -21.77 29.13 -3.54
N LYS A 118 -22.25 30.38 -3.52
CA LYS A 118 -22.96 30.99 -2.37
C LYS A 118 -22.22 30.71 -1.05
N ALA A 119 -20.92 30.98 -1.06
CA ALA A 119 -19.97 30.55 -0.05
C ALA A 119 -20.11 31.24 1.33
N ASP A 120 -21.05 32.16 1.49
CA ASP A 120 -21.09 33.05 2.65
C ASP A 120 -21.26 32.30 3.98
N ASP A 121 -21.87 31.10 3.94
CA ASP A 121 -22.06 30.21 5.09
C ASP A 121 -21.06 29.03 5.14
N LEU A 122 -20.13 28.93 4.19
CA LEU A 122 -19.17 27.81 4.14
C LEU A 122 -18.11 27.97 5.24
N LYS A 123 -18.01 26.96 6.10
CA LYS A 123 -16.95 26.87 7.11
C LYS A 123 -15.69 26.28 6.48
N GLU A 124 -14.90 27.15 5.86
CA GLU A 124 -13.58 26.78 5.37
C GLU A 124 -12.69 26.32 6.52
N MET A 125 -11.98 25.22 6.30
CA MET A 125 -11.06 24.63 7.26
C MET A 125 -9.82 25.50 7.41
N ASP A 126 -9.48 25.87 8.64
CA ASP A 126 -8.20 26.49 8.94
C ASP A 126 -7.09 25.43 8.87
N LEU A 127 -6.43 25.36 7.72
CA LEU A 127 -5.36 24.39 7.47
C LEU A 127 -4.16 24.58 8.39
N GLU A 128 -3.87 25.80 8.86
CA GLU A 128 -2.73 26.04 9.75
C GLU A 128 -3.04 25.53 11.16
N ALA A 129 -4.24 25.81 11.67
CA ALA A 129 -4.67 25.30 12.97
C ALA A 129 -4.76 23.76 12.97
N GLU A 130 -5.28 23.18 11.89
CA GLU A 130 -5.41 21.72 11.75
C GLU A 130 -4.05 21.03 11.57
N LEU A 131 -3.10 21.66 10.87
CA LEU A 131 -1.73 21.18 10.81
C LEU A 131 -1.06 21.19 12.19
N LYS A 132 -1.14 22.31 12.93
CA LYS A 132 -0.58 22.40 14.29
C LYS A 132 -1.17 21.34 15.21
N LYS A 133 -2.48 21.12 15.13
CA LYS A 133 -3.16 20.05 15.87
C LYS A 133 -2.59 18.67 15.50
N ALA A 134 -2.54 18.35 14.21
CA ALA A 134 -2.01 17.08 13.73
C ALA A 134 -0.55 16.85 14.16
N GLU A 135 0.30 17.88 14.12
CA GLU A 135 1.68 17.83 14.60
C GLU A 135 1.76 17.55 16.10
N SER A 136 0.91 18.18 16.91
CA SER A 136 0.85 17.93 18.37
C SER A 136 0.34 16.54 18.75
N GLU A 137 -0.51 15.95 17.91
CA GLU A 137 -1.10 14.62 18.12
C GLU A 137 -0.23 13.51 17.49
N CYS A 138 0.74 13.88 16.65
CA CYS A 138 1.62 12.94 15.96
C CYS A 138 2.56 12.24 16.96
N LYS A 139 2.44 10.91 17.03
CA LYS A 139 3.29 10.03 17.87
C LYS A 139 4.21 9.15 17.02
N SER A 140 4.49 9.56 15.80
CA SER A 140 5.24 8.76 14.82
C SER A 140 6.74 9.05 14.88
N ASP A 141 7.54 7.99 14.95
CA ASP A 141 9.00 8.05 14.79
C ASP A 141 9.44 7.75 13.34
N SER A 142 8.50 7.77 12.38
CA SER A 142 8.77 7.43 10.97
C SER A 142 9.85 8.28 10.31
N GLY A 143 10.00 9.53 10.75
CA GLY A 143 10.85 10.53 10.10
C GLY A 143 10.41 10.90 8.67
N LEU A 144 9.20 10.50 8.26
CA LEU A 144 8.67 10.79 6.93
C LEU A 144 7.97 12.15 6.92
N THR A 145 8.31 12.97 5.92
CA THR A 145 7.65 14.25 5.69
C THR A 145 6.62 14.10 4.58
N GLY A 146 5.37 14.51 4.83
CA GLY A 146 4.32 14.48 3.81
C GLY A 146 4.51 15.51 2.69
N GLY A 147 3.73 15.35 1.62
CA GLY A 147 3.62 16.28 0.50
C GLY A 147 4.46 15.91 -0.73
N GLU A 148 4.01 16.37 -1.90
CA GLU A 148 4.56 16.05 -3.21
C GLU A 148 6.08 16.32 -3.33
N LYS A 149 6.56 17.43 -2.76
CA LYS A 149 7.99 17.78 -2.79
C LYS A 149 8.84 16.76 -2.03
N ALA A 150 8.40 16.33 -0.85
CA ALA A 150 9.11 15.33 -0.06
C ALA A 150 9.06 13.96 -0.75
N ALA A 151 7.90 13.62 -1.32
CA ALA A 151 7.71 12.39 -2.08
C ALA A 151 8.66 12.30 -3.29
N LYS A 152 8.75 13.37 -4.09
CA LYS A 152 9.67 13.46 -5.24
C LYS A 152 11.13 13.31 -4.81
N LYS A 153 11.54 13.92 -3.70
CA LYS A 153 12.88 13.77 -3.10
C LYS A 153 13.15 12.33 -2.66
N MET A 154 12.18 11.66 -2.03
CA MET A 154 12.32 10.25 -1.65
C MET A 154 12.47 9.35 -2.88
N LEU A 155 11.70 9.62 -3.95
CA LEU A 155 11.84 8.91 -5.22
C LEU A 155 13.22 9.12 -5.85
N ASP A 156 13.72 10.36 -5.93
CA ASP A 156 15.07 10.66 -6.41
C ASP A 156 16.13 9.92 -5.60
N PHE A 157 16.00 9.95 -4.27
CA PHE A 157 16.90 9.28 -3.36
C PHE A 157 16.89 7.76 -3.59
N PHE A 158 15.70 7.16 -3.73
CA PHE A 158 15.57 5.74 -4.03
C PHE A 158 16.22 5.35 -5.35
N ILE A 159 15.89 6.04 -6.45
CA ILE A 159 16.43 5.74 -7.78
C ILE A 159 17.96 5.87 -7.79
N THR A 160 18.49 6.90 -7.13
CA THR A 160 19.93 7.20 -7.13
C THR A 160 20.72 6.25 -6.22
N ASN A 161 20.20 5.92 -5.03
CA ASN A 161 21.01 5.30 -3.97
C ASN A 161 20.62 3.86 -3.65
N ARG A 162 19.37 3.45 -3.90
CA ARG A 162 18.83 2.17 -3.41
C ARG A 162 18.43 1.23 -4.53
N LEU A 163 17.92 1.75 -5.64
CA LEU A 163 17.35 0.97 -6.73
C LEU A 163 18.36 -0.03 -7.31
N VAL A 164 19.64 0.34 -7.43
CA VAL A 164 20.71 -0.56 -7.93
C VAL A 164 20.78 -1.88 -7.17
N ASN A 165 20.53 -1.84 -5.86
CA ASN A 165 20.57 -2.98 -4.96
C ASN A 165 19.18 -3.43 -4.53
N TYR A 166 18.09 -2.86 -5.06
CA TYR A 166 16.73 -3.30 -4.72
C TYR A 166 16.56 -4.80 -4.96
N HIS A 167 17.01 -5.25 -6.13
CA HIS A 167 17.09 -6.65 -6.49
C HIS A 167 18.23 -6.83 -7.51
N PRO A 168 19.47 -7.02 -7.04
CA PRO A 168 20.66 -6.97 -7.89
C PRO A 168 20.77 -8.13 -8.91
N GLY A 169 19.83 -9.08 -8.89
CA GLY A 169 19.89 -10.30 -9.68
C GLY A 169 20.98 -11.24 -9.17
N SER A 170 21.29 -12.29 -9.94
CA SER A 170 22.42 -13.17 -9.66
C SER A 170 23.73 -12.41 -9.85
N VAL A 171 24.23 -11.77 -8.79
CA VAL A 171 25.62 -11.31 -8.77
C VAL A 171 26.48 -12.56 -8.58
N PHE A 172 27.04 -13.07 -9.68
CA PHE A 172 28.25 -13.88 -9.57
C PHE A 172 29.31 -12.93 -9.00
N ILE A 173 29.59 -13.03 -7.70
CA ILE A 173 30.87 -12.58 -7.19
C ILE A 173 31.88 -13.53 -7.87
N LEU A 174 32.45 -13.09 -9.00
CA LEU A 174 33.62 -13.70 -9.63
C LEU A 174 34.83 -13.47 -8.71
N GLY A 175 34.76 -14.00 -7.50
CA GLY A 175 35.90 -14.31 -6.66
C GLY A 175 36.08 -15.81 -6.78
N THR A 176 37.16 -16.23 -7.42
CA THR A 176 37.59 -17.62 -7.38
C THR A 176 37.50 -18.11 -5.93
N CYS A 177 36.85 -19.26 -5.74
CA CYS A 177 36.83 -19.98 -4.49
C CYS A 177 38.27 -20.44 -4.18
N ARG A 178 39.12 -19.52 -3.72
CA ARG A 178 40.28 -19.88 -2.91
C ARG A 178 39.75 -19.94 -1.48
N ARG A 179 39.92 -21.09 -0.84
CA ARG A 179 39.86 -21.21 0.62
C ARG A 179 40.68 -20.05 1.20
N LEU A 180 40.01 -19.02 1.70
CA LEU A 180 40.61 -18.04 2.57
C LEU A 180 40.44 -18.59 3.97
N GLU A 181 41.49 -19.25 4.49
CA GLU A 181 41.61 -19.71 5.88
C GLU A 181 41.84 -18.55 6.86
N THR A 182 41.24 -17.40 6.62
CA THR A 182 41.36 -16.22 7.48
C THR A 182 39.97 -15.73 7.85
N PHE A 183 39.49 -16.19 9.00
CA PHE A 183 38.36 -15.64 9.73
C PHE A 183 38.62 -14.16 10.04
N GLN A 184 37.84 -13.25 9.46
CA GLN A 184 37.75 -11.88 9.96
C GLN A 184 36.42 -11.71 10.70
N GLN A 185 36.54 -11.69 12.03
CA GLN A 185 35.45 -11.58 12.98
C GLN A 185 34.97 -10.12 13.01
N ILE A 186 33.79 -9.82 12.48
CA ILE A 186 33.17 -8.50 12.66
C ILE A 186 32.23 -8.59 13.85
N SER A 187 32.65 -8.05 15.00
CA SER A 187 31.79 -7.90 16.18
C SER A 187 31.15 -6.52 16.19
N LEU A 188 29.82 -6.46 16.11
CA LEU A 188 29.02 -5.31 16.52
C LEU A 188 28.44 -5.62 17.90
N SER A 189 28.91 -4.92 18.93
CA SER A 189 28.37 -5.03 20.28
C SER A 189 27.23 -4.03 20.45
N VAL A 190 26.02 -4.52 20.67
CA VAL A 190 24.95 -3.75 21.30
C VAL A 190 24.59 -4.50 22.58
N GLU A 191 24.77 -3.82 23.72
CA GLU A 191 24.24 -4.19 25.04
C GLU A 191 24.26 -5.68 25.39
N GLY A 192 25.46 -6.27 25.45
CA GLY A 192 25.68 -7.54 26.16
C GLY A 192 25.31 -8.82 25.40
N TYR A 193 24.75 -8.76 24.19
CA TYR A 193 24.51 -9.93 23.34
C TYR A 193 25.52 -10.01 22.20
N ARG A 194 26.31 -11.10 22.13
CA ARG A 194 27.19 -11.40 21.00
C ARG A 194 26.39 -12.12 19.92
N ILE A 195 26.04 -11.40 18.85
CA ILE A 195 25.46 -12.01 17.64
C ILE A 195 26.62 -12.64 16.85
N TYR A 196 26.63 -13.95 16.73
CA TYR A 196 27.55 -14.68 15.85
C TYR A 196 26.88 -14.82 14.47
N ALA A 197 27.25 -13.96 13.52
CA ALA A 197 26.96 -14.22 12.13
C ALA A 197 27.93 -15.30 11.64
N VAL A 198 27.45 -16.54 11.52
CA VAL A 198 28.19 -17.59 10.82
C VAL A 198 28.08 -17.27 9.34
N ASP A 199 29.23 -17.04 8.70
CA ASP A 199 29.36 -16.85 7.25
C ASP A 199 29.10 -18.18 6.53
N VAL A 200 27.82 -18.60 6.54
CA VAL A 200 27.29 -19.52 5.54
C VAL A 200 26.97 -18.61 4.37
N GLY A 201 27.67 -18.75 3.24
CA GLY A 201 27.45 -17.92 2.06
C GLY A 201 26.00 -17.98 1.58
N ILE A 202 25.15 -17.10 2.12
CA ILE A 202 23.77 -16.92 1.70
C ILE A 202 23.85 -16.03 0.47
N PHE A 203 23.55 -16.61 -0.69
CA PHE A 203 23.23 -15.86 -1.90
C PHE A 203 22.01 -14.96 -1.60
N ILE A 204 22.23 -13.75 -1.07
CA ILE A 204 21.15 -12.78 -0.90
C ILE A 204 20.82 -12.22 -2.28
N ARG A 205 19.89 -12.90 -2.97
CA ARG A 205 19.45 -12.54 -4.32
C ARG A 205 18.50 -11.34 -4.32
N HIS A 206 17.93 -10.97 -3.17
CA HIS A 206 16.83 -10.00 -3.05
C HIS A 206 17.02 -9.11 -1.81
N PHE A 207 17.84 -8.06 -1.89
CA PHE A 207 18.03 -7.21 -0.70
C PHE A 207 16.71 -6.55 -0.23
N ARG A 208 15.73 -6.31 -1.12
CA ARG A 208 14.36 -5.88 -0.73
C ARG A 208 13.65 -6.79 0.27
N ASN A 209 14.06 -8.06 0.36
CA ASN A 209 13.49 -9.07 1.26
C ASN A 209 14.28 -9.24 2.55
N VAL A 210 15.36 -8.48 2.77
CA VAL A 210 16.15 -8.54 4.00
C VAL A 210 15.64 -7.46 4.95
N PRO A 211 14.95 -7.82 6.05
CA PRO A 211 14.56 -6.86 7.08
C PRO A 211 15.79 -6.13 7.64
N GLY A 212 15.65 -4.85 7.95
CA GLY A 212 16.77 -3.98 8.36
C GLY A 212 17.67 -3.50 7.21
N SER A 213 17.49 -4.01 6.00
CA SER A 213 18.17 -3.44 4.83
C SER A 213 17.55 -2.10 4.42
N LYS A 214 18.37 -1.21 3.85
CA LYS A 214 17.95 0.14 3.45
C LYS A 214 17.42 0.20 2.03
N TYR A 215 17.14 -0.93 1.38
CA TYR A 215 16.94 -0.98 -0.06
C TYR A 215 15.48 -0.88 -0.51
N GLN A 216 14.49 -0.91 0.39
CA GLN A 216 13.11 -0.58 0.03
C GLN A 216 12.97 0.88 -0.40
N SER A 217 11.99 1.16 -1.27
CA SER A 217 11.74 2.50 -1.79
C SER A 217 11.16 3.44 -0.75
N VAL A 218 10.41 2.91 0.22
CA VAL A 218 9.68 3.70 1.23
C VAL A 218 8.64 4.64 0.57
N LEU A 219 8.19 4.29 -0.64
CA LEU A 219 7.26 5.12 -1.41
C LEU A 219 5.78 4.86 -1.10
N SER A 220 5.45 3.77 -0.40
CA SER A 220 4.06 3.36 -0.19
C SER A 220 3.19 4.39 0.54
N PRO A 221 3.65 5.14 1.57
CA PRO A 221 2.84 6.22 2.15
C PRO A 221 2.51 7.33 1.15
N TYR A 222 3.48 7.71 0.33
CA TYR A 222 3.30 8.76 -0.67
C TYR A 222 2.37 8.32 -1.81
N LEU A 223 2.46 7.06 -2.22
CA LEU A 223 1.59 6.47 -3.23
C LEU A 223 0.16 6.30 -2.71
N HIS A 224 -0.01 5.94 -1.44
CA HIS A 224 -1.32 5.81 -0.79
C HIS A 224 -2.08 7.14 -0.80
N PHE A 225 -1.42 8.23 -0.40
CA PHE A 225 -2.03 9.57 -0.37
C PHE A 225 -1.98 10.32 -1.71
N GLY A 226 -1.67 9.66 -2.83
CA GLY A 226 -1.65 10.29 -4.16
C GLY A 226 -0.59 11.39 -4.34
N MET A 227 0.44 11.43 -3.49
CA MET A 227 1.51 12.43 -3.55
C MET A 227 2.52 12.14 -4.67
N LEU A 228 2.45 10.95 -5.28
CA LEU A 228 3.25 10.53 -6.42
C LEU A 228 2.39 9.81 -7.46
N SER A 229 2.57 10.18 -8.72
CA SER A 229 2.05 9.40 -9.85
C SER A 229 2.85 8.12 -10.03
N THR A 230 2.16 6.99 -10.20
CA THR A 230 2.78 5.70 -10.48
C THR A 230 3.45 5.68 -11.85
N ILE A 231 2.83 6.26 -12.88
CA ILE A 231 3.39 6.33 -14.23
C ILE A 231 4.67 7.17 -14.25
N GLU A 232 4.69 8.32 -13.57
CA GLU A 232 5.88 9.15 -13.44
C GLU A 232 6.99 8.40 -12.68
N THR A 233 6.63 7.67 -11.62
CA THR A 233 7.56 6.83 -10.86
C THR A 233 8.19 5.74 -11.74
N ILE A 234 7.39 5.05 -12.57
CA ILE A 234 7.87 4.04 -13.53
C ILE A 234 8.82 4.66 -14.55
N LYS A 235 8.46 5.82 -15.11
CA LYS A 235 9.27 6.54 -16.09
C LYS A 235 10.64 6.90 -15.52
N ARG A 236 10.66 7.56 -14.36
CA ARG A 236 11.91 7.97 -13.69
C ARG A 236 12.78 6.78 -13.29
N ALA A 237 12.18 5.68 -12.84
CA ALA A 237 12.94 4.47 -12.52
C ALA A 237 13.65 3.89 -13.76
N LYS A 238 13.01 3.93 -14.94
CA LYS A 238 13.60 3.48 -16.22
C LYS A 238 14.67 4.42 -16.76
N GLU A 239 14.56 5.71 -16.48
CA GLU A 239 15.56 6.73 -16.84
C GLU A 239 16.77 6.73 -15.89
N GLY A 240 16.67 6.03 -14.75
CA GLY A 240 17.73 5.87 -13.77
C GLY A 240 18.92 5.02 -14.27
N LYS A 241 20.01 5.03 -13.50
CA LYS A 241 21.27 4.34 -13.84
C LYS A 241 21.32 2.86 -13.43
N ALA A 242 20.30 2.37 -12.73
CA ALA A 242 20.28 0.99 -12.25
C ALA A 242 20.20 -0.01 -13.43
N ALA A 243 20.68 -1.23 -13.21
CA ALA A 243 20.53 -2.29 -14.21
C ALA A 243 19.04 -2.64 -14.43
N LYS A 244 18.73 -3.22 -15.59
CA LYS A 244 17.36 -3.60 -15.98
C LYS A 244 16.67 -4.48 -14.92
N HIS A 245 17.39 -5.42 -14.32
CA HIS A 245 16.82 -6.40 -13.40
C HIS A 245 16.23 -5.76 -12.11
N PRO A 246 16.96 -4.92 -11.35
CA PRO A 246 16.37 -4.18 -10.24
C PRO A 246 15.21 -3.27 -10.64
N ILE A 247 15.28 -2.63 -11.81
CA ILE A 247 14.22 -1.77 -12.35
C ILE A 247 12.94 -2.60 -12.61
N ASP A 248 13.05 -3.70 -13.35
CA ASP A 248 11.92 -4.58 -13.64
C ASP A 248 11.29 -5.13 -12.35
N SER A 249 12.13 -5.49 -11.37
CA SER A 249 11.67 -6.01 -10.08
C SER A 249 10.89 -4.97 -9.29
N PHE A 250 11.37 -3.72 -9.27
CA PHE A 250 10.65 -2.62 -8.64
C PHE A 250 9.33 -2.32 -9.35
N ILE A 251 9.33 -2.32 -10.69
CA ILE A 251 8.11 -2.07 -11.48
C ILE A 251 7.11 -3.23 -11.32
N GLU A 252 7.54 -4.48 -11.20
CA GLU A 252 6.62 -5.60 -10.94
C GLU A 252 5.81 -5.39 -9.65
N GLU A 253 6.44 -4.91 -8.58
CA GLU A 253 5.75 -4.58 -7.33
C GLU A 253 4.85 -3.33 -7.49
N LEU A 254 5.38 -2.27 -8.11
CA LEU A 254 4.68 -0.99 -8.25
C LEU A 254 3.49 -1.02 -9.22
N LEU A 255 3.61 -1.79 -10.31
CA LEU A 255 2.62 -1.87 -11.38
C LEU A 255 1.74 -3.12 -11.21
N VAL A 256 2.35 -4.30 -11.21
CA VAL A 256 1.58 -5.55 -11.31
C VAL A 256 0.95 -5.92 -9.99
N ARG A 257 1.72 -5.92 -8.89
CA ARG A 257 1.20 -6.30 -7.56
C ARG A 257 0.21 -5.26 -7.04
N ARG A 258 0.54 -3.99 -7.20
CA ARG A 258 -0.33 -2.88 -6.78
C ARG A 258 -1.64 -2.81 -7.56
N ASP A 259 -1.60 -2.84 -8.89
CA ASP A 259 -2.84 -2.76 -9.68
C ASP A 259 -3.66 -4.05 -9.55
N LEU A 260 -3.04 -5.19 -9.23
CA LEU A 260 -3.77 -6.42 -8.87
C LEU A 260 -4.60 -6.25 -7.59
N ALA A 261 -4.08 -5.55 -6.59
CA ALA A 261 -4.82 -5.24 -5.38
C ALA A 261 -6.05 -4.36 -5.66
N HIS A 262 -5.89 -3.37 -6.55
CA HIS A 262 -7.00 -2.52 -7.00
C HIS A 262 -8.02 -3.31 -7.82
N ASN A 263 -7.56 -4.19 -8.73
CA ASN A 263 -8.43 -5.11 -9.47
C ASN A 263 -9.26 -5.99 -8.52
N PHE A 264 -8.63 -6.59 -7.51
CA PHE A 264 -9.32 -7.41 -6.52
C PHE A 264 -10.43 -6.65 -5.81
N VAL A 265 -10.10 -5.53 -5.16
CA VAL A 265 -11.08 -4.73 -4.41
C VAL A 265 -12.19 -4.19 -5.31
N TYR A 266 -11.86 -3.79 -6.54
CA TYR A 266 -12.83 -3.28 -7.51
C TYR A 266 -13.92 -4.31 -7.83
N TYR A 267 -13.50 -5.54 -8.17
CA TYR A 267 -14.42 -6.62 -8.56
C TYR A 267 -15.07 -7.31 -7.36
N ALA A 268 -14.37 -7.43 -6.23
CA ALA A 268 -14.88 -7.97 -4.99
C ALA A 268 -15.50 -6.90 -4.08
N ARG A 269 -16.08 -5.81 -4.64
CA ARG A 269 -16.63 -4.65 -3.88
C ARG A 269 -17.45 -5.06 -2.66
N LYS A 270 -18.25 -6.12 -2.78
CA LYS A 270 -19.18 -6.56 -1.73
C LYS A 270 -18.47 -7.16 -0.52
N ASN A 271 -17.33 -7.82 -0.71
CA ASN A 271 -16.74 -8.71 0.30
C ASN A 271 -15.20 -8.83 0.24
N TYR A 272 -14.48 -7.91 -0.39
CA TYR A 272 -13.00 -7.93 -0.44
C TYR A 272 -12.36 -7.96 0.96
N ASP A 273 -13.12 -7.52 1.96
CA ASP A 273 -12.77 -7.47 3.38
C ASP A 273 -13.37 -8.63 4.20
N SER A 274 -13.68 -9.76 3.56
CA SER A 274 -14.18 -10.98 4.19
C SER A 274 -13.47 -12.21 3.63
N LEU A 275 -13.19 -13.20 4.48
CA LEU A 275 -12.60 -14.48 4.06
C LEU A 275 -13.43 -15.20 2.98
N ASP A 276 -14.70 -14.83 2.80
CA ASP A 276 -15.55 -15.32 1.70
C ASP A 276 -15.02 -14.97 0.30
N SER A 277 -14.19 -13.93 0.16
CA SER A 277 -13.57 -13.55 -1.11
C SER A 277 -12.39 -14.44 -1.50
N LEU A 278 -11.97 -15.35 -0.63
CA LEU A 278 -10.88 -16.28 -0.91
C LEU A 278 -11.26 -17.29 -1.99
N PRO A 279 -10.27 -17.77 -2.77
CA PRO A 279 -10.50 -18.83 -3.74
C PRO A 279 -10.96 -20.12 -3.04
N ASP A 280 -11.74 -20.95 -3.74
CA ASP A 280 -12.37 -22.14 -3.16
C ASP A 280 -11.37 -23.12 -2.53
N TRP A 281 -10.17 -23.26 -3.10
CA TRP A 281 -9.13 -24.12 -2.54
C TRP A 281 -8.68 -23.63 -1.16
N ALA A 282 -8.56 -22.32 -0.95
CA ALA A 282 -8.16 -21.72 0.31
C ALA A 282 -9.28 -21.89 1.34
N LYS A 283 -10.54 -21.57 0.98
CA LYS A 283 -11.70 -21.77 1.86
C LYS A 283 -11.86 -23.22 2.30
N LYS A 284 -11.65 -24.18 1.38
CA LYS A 284 -11.65 -25.61 1.71
C LYS A 284 -10.57 -25.96 2.73
N THR A 285 -9.35 -25.48 2.51
CA THR A 285 -8.21 -25.70 3.40
C THR A 285 -8.46 -25.11 4.80
N LEU A 286 -8.93 -23.86 4.88
CA LEU A 286 -9.29 -23.23 6.16
C LEU A 286 -10.36 -24.06 6.90
N LYS A 287 -11.38 -24.54 6.17
CA LYS A 287 -12.45 -25.36 6.77
C LYS A 287 -11.92 -26.70 7.32
N GLU A 288 -11.03 -27.37 6.60
CA GLU A 288 -10.47 -28.67 6.99
C GLU A 288 -9.67 -28.58 8.30
N HIS A 289 -8.96 -27.48 8.50
CA HIS A 289 -8.04 -27.30 9.63
C HIS A 289 -8.57 -26.40 10.75
N LYS A 290 -9.83 -25.95 10.66
CA LYS A 290 -10.48 -25.09 11.67
C LYS A 290 -10.41 -25.66 13.09
N ASN A 291 -10.30 -26.97 13.25
CA ASN A 291 -10.30 -27.64 14.55
C ASN A 291 -8.91 -28.14 14.99
N ASP A 292 -7.85 -27.86 14.23
CA ASP A 292 -6.49 -28.25 14.58
C ASP A 292 -6.06 -27.65 15.93
N LYS A 293 -5.30 -28.36 16.76
CA LYS A 293 -4.83 -27.76 18.02
C LYS A 293 -3.78 -26.68 17.72
N ARG A 294 -3.95 -25.50 18.33
CA ARG A 294 -3.00 -24.38 18.26
C ARG A 294 -1.99 -24.53 19.38
N GLU A 295 -0.70 -24.36 19.08
CA GLU A 295 0.36 -24.44 20.09
C GLU A 295 0.32 -23.24 21.05
N TYR A 296 0.11 -22.04 20.48
CA TYR A 296 -0.06 -20.78 21.21
C TYR A 296 -1.37 -20.13 20.81
N VAL A 297 -2.02 -19.46 21.76
CA VAL A 297 -3.17 -18.58 21.50
C VAL A 297 -2.96 -17.32 22.33
N TYR A 298 -2.75 -16.20 21.65
CA TYR A 298 -2.57 -14.90 22.29
C TYR A 298 -3.86 -14.09 22.32
N SER A 299 -4.04 -13.31 23.37
CA SER A 299 -5.08 -12.29 23.43
C SER A 299 -4.76 -11.13 22.49
N TYR A 300 -5.79 -10.33 22.18
CA TYR A 300 -5.64 -9.11 21.40
C TYR A 300 -4.58 -8.17 22.01
N GLU A 301 -4.61 -8.00 23.34
CA GLU A 301 -3.68 -7.11 24.06
C GLU A 301 -2.24 -7.61 24.00
N GLU A 302 -2.02 -8.92 24.10
CA GLU A 302 -0.68 -9.51 23.99
C GLU A 302 -0.09 -9.31 22.58
N LEU A 303 -0.89 -9.55 21.53
CA LEU A 303 -0.45 -9.32 20.16
C LEU A 303 -0.21 -7.82 19.90
N GLU A 304 -1.17 -6.95 20.23
CA GLU A 304 -1.05 -5.51 19.99
C GLU A 304 0.18 -4.90 20.68
N ASN A 305 0.50 -5.36 21.90
CA ASN A 305 1.65 -4.87 22.66
C ASN A 305 2.94 -5.67 22.43
N ALA A 306 3.02 -6.50 21.39
CA ALA A 306 4.23 -7.26 21.04
C ALA A 306 4.74 -8.17 22.18
N LYS A 307 3.83 -8.87 22.88
CA LYS A 307 4.11 -9.76 24.01
C LYS A 307 3.97 -11.24 23.64
N THR A 308 4.59 -11.65 22.53
CA THR A 308 4.64 -13.06 22.14
C THR A 308 5.96 -13.71 22.56
N HIS A 309 6.05 -15.04 22.43
CA HIS A 309 7.30 -15.78 22.63
C HIS A 309 8.32 -15.49 21.51
N ASP A 310 7.87 -15.02 20.34
CA ASP A 310 8.70 -14.81 19.17
C ASP A 310 9.21 -13.37 19.11
N VAL A 311 10.49 -13.20 19.41
CA VAL A 311 11.16 -11.90 19.44
C VAL A 311 11.20 -11.22 18.06
N TYR A 312 11.17 -11.98 16.96
CA TYR A 312 11.16 -11.40 15.61
C TYR A 312 9.78 -10.87 15.25
N TRP A 313 8.72 -11.58 15.67
CA TRP A 313 7.35 -11.11 15.51
C TRP A 313 7.11 -9.84 16.35
N ASN A 314 7.57 -9.85 17.60
CA ASN A 314 7.49 -8.69 18.47
C ASN A 314 8.21 -7.48 17.86
N ALA A 315 9.40 -7.67 17.29
CA ALA A 315 10.14 -6.60 16.61
C ALA A 315 9.39 -6.03 15.40
N ALA A 316 8.71 -6.88 14.61
CA ALA A 316 7.90 -6.43 13.47
C ALA A 316 6.67 -5.61 13.92
N GLN A 317 5.95 -6.09 14.95
CA GLN A 317 4.83 -5.36 15.54
C GLN A 317 5.27 -3.99 16.07
N LEU A 318 6.40 -3.93 16.78
CA LEU A 318 6.96 -2.67 17.28
C LEU A 318 7.44 -1.74 16.14
N GLU A 319 8.05 -2.27 15.08
CA GLU A 319 8.40 -1.48 13.89
C GLU A 319 7.15 -0.79 13.32
N MET A 320 6.05 -1.51 13.16
CA MET A 320 4.78 -0.96 12.70
C MET A 320 4.25 0.13 13.63
N ILE A 321 4.25 -0.09 14.95
CA ILE A 321 3.72 0.87 15.93
C ILE A 321 4.51 2.17 15.93
N HIS A 322 5.85 2.08 15.97
CA HIS A 322 6.72 3.24 16.15
C HIS A 322 7.00 3.98 14.84
N THR A 323 7.27 3.23 13.76
CA THR A 323 7.64 3.84 12.47
C THR A 323 6.44 4.03 11.54
N ASN A 324 5.27 3.46 11.89
CA ASN A 324 4.08 3.43 11.04
C ASN A 324 4.35 2.86 9.64
N LYS A 325 5.39 2.03 9.53
CA LYS A 325 5.81 1.40 8.29
C LYS A 325 6.57 0.09 8.50
N MET A 326 5.87 -1.04 8.65
CA MET A 326 6.54 -2.34 8.74
C MET A 326 7.27 -2.69 7.42
N HIS A 327 8.42 -3.37 7.53
CA HIS A 327 9.12 -3.90 6.38
C HIS A 327 8.25 -4.91 5.62
N GLY A 328 8.11 -4.75 4.30
CA GLY A 328 7.17 -5.56 3.51
C GLY A 328 7.34 -7.09 3.63
N TYR A 329 8.58 -7.57 3.82
CA TYR A 329 8.82 -8.99 4.09
C TYR A 329 8.26 -9.44 5.45
N MET A 330 8.42 -8.58 6.47
CA MET A 330 7.93 -8.85 7.81
C MET A 330 6.41 -8.80 7.88
N ARG A 331 5.72 -8.02 7.03
CA ARG A 331 4.24 -8.03 6.97
C ARG A 331 3.66 -9.41 6.66
N MET A 332 4.31 -10.16 5.75
CA MET A 332 3.88 -11.53 5.42
C MET A 332 4.08 -12.48 6.60
N TYR A 333 5.28 -12.46 7.18
CA TYR A 333 5.61 -13.30 8.33
C TYR A 333 4.72 -12.96 9.54
N TRP A 334 4.55 -11.68 9.84
CA TRP A 334 3.67 -11.16 10.88
C TRP A 334 2.23 -11.65 10.69
N GLY A 335 1.71 -11.54 9.46
CA GLY A 335 0.37 -12.00 9.11
C GLY A 335 0.16 -13.49 9.34
N LYS A 336 1.09 -14.32 8.85
CA LYS A 336 1.04 -15.79 9.00
C LYS A 336 1.10 -16.22 10.46
N LYS A 337 1.89 -15.54 11.29
CA LYS A 337 1.99 -15.85 12.72
C LYS A 337 0.73 -15.50 13.50
N VAL A 338 0.04 -14.41 13.17
CA VAL A 338 -1.27 -14.13 13.78
C VAL A 338 -2.29 -15.22 13.44
N ILE A 339 -2.30 -15.72 12.20
CA ILE A 339 -3.17 -16.85 11.80
C ILE A 339 -2.88 -18.09 12.65
N GLU A 340 -1.60 -18.35 12.94
CA GLU A 340 -1.16 -19.47 13.76
C GLU A 340 -1.53 -19.32 15.24
N TRP A 341 -1.54 -18.09 15.78
CA TRP A 341 -1.64 -17.82 17.22
C TRP A 341 -2.96 -17.19 17.68
N THR A 342 -4.01 -17.31 16.88
CA THR A 342 -5.36 -16.85 17.22
C THR A 342 -6.34 -18.01 17.27
N PRO A 343 -7.47 -17.87 17.99
CA PRO A 343 -8.41 -18.98 18.15
C PRO A 343 -9.04 -19.43 16.83
N ASP A 344 -9.27 -18.51 15.89
CA ASP A 344 -9.88 -18.78 14.59
C ASP A 344 -9.45 -17.76 13.52
N TYR A 345 -9.71 -18.09 12.26
CA TYR A 345 -9.28 -17.31 11.10
C TYR A 345 -9.98 -15.95 11.02
N GLU A 346 -11.23 -15.86 11.46
CA GLU A 346 -12.00 -14.62 11.49
C GLU A 346 -11.40 -13.64 12.51
N THR A 347 -10.99 -14.13 13.68
CA THR A 347 -10.27 -13.36 14.71
C THR A 347 -8.90 -12.91 14.19
N ALA A 348 -8.16 -13.82 13.53
CA ALA A 348 -6.90 -13.48 12.89
C ALA A 348 -7.08 -12.34 11.89
N TYR A 349 -8.01 -12.50 10.96
CA TYR A 349 -8.27 -11.55 9.90
C TYR A 349 -8.65 -10.17 10.46
N LYS A 350 -9.56 -10.14 11.43
CA LYS A 350 -9.99 -8.89 12.08
C LYS A 350 -8.80 -8.16 12.73
N PHE A 351 -7.97 -8.89 13.49
CA PHE A 351 -6.77 -8.30 14.10
C PHE A 351 -5.83 -7.72 13.04
N LEU A 352 -5.57 -8.48 11.97
CA LEU A 352 -4.64 -8.08 10.92
C LEU A 352 -5.07 -6.79 10.21
N ILE A 353 -6.35 -6.69 9.83
CA ILE A 353 -6.90 -5.48 9.20
C ILE A 353 -6.89 -4.31 10.18
N GLU A 354 -7.34 -4.52 11.42
CA GLU A 354 -7.40 -3.45 12.41
C GLU A 354 -6.01 -2.86 12.69
N GLN A 355 -4.99 -3.70 12.87
CA GLN A 355 -3.64 -3.24 13.14
C GLN A 355 -2.97 -2.58 11.92
N ASN A 356 -3.14 -3.16 10.72
CA ASN A 356 -2.67 -2.56 9.48
C ASN A 356 -3.27 -1.17 9.29
N ASP A 357 -4.59 -1.04 9.42
CA ASP A 357 -5.29 0.22 9.23
C ASP A 357 -4.99 1.22 10.35
N LYS A 358 -4.82 0.76 11.59
CA LYS A 358 -4.52 1.63 12.74
C LYS A 358 -3.13 2.24 12.66
N TYR A 359 -2.11 1.47 12.28
CA TYR A 359 -0.72 1.89 12.44
C TYR A 359 0.01 2.18 11.13
N GLU A 360 -0.30 1.54 10.01
CA GLU A 360 0.46 1.74 8.78
C GLU A 360 0.05 3.04 8.08
N LEU A 361 1.04 3.88 7.70
CA LEU A 361 0.80 5.07 6.88
C LEU A 361 0.26 4.75 5.49
N ASP A 362 0.43 3.52 5.04
CA ASP A 362 -0.10 2.98 3.79
C ASP A 362 -1.22 1.93 4.02
N GLY A 363 -1.83 1.93 5.22
CA GLY A 363 -3.02 1.15 5.55
C GLY A 363 -4.31 1.77 5.00
N ARG A 364 -5.48 1.15 5.24
CA ARG A 364 -6.78 1.52 4.64
C ARG A 364 -6.68 1.67 3.13
N ASP A 365 -6.05 0.68 2.49
CA ASP A 365 -5.67 0.73 1.09
C ASP A 365 -5.98 -0.63 0.43
N PRO A 366 -6.34 -0.68 -0.86
CA PRO A 366 -6.48 -1.95 -1.57
C PRO A 366 -5.30 -2.90 -1.38
N ASN A 367 -4.07 -2.37 -1.31
CA ASN A 367 -2.86 -3.16 -1.04
C ASN A 367 -2.87 -3.78 0.36
N GLY A 368 -3.41 -3.09 1.36
CA GLY A 368 -3.55 -3.59 2.74
C GLY A 368 -4.50 -4.79 2.80
N TYR A 369 -5.73 -4.63 2.30
CA TYR A 369 -6.72 -5.72 2.26
C TYR A 369 -6.20 -6.93 1.48
N THR A 370 -5.64 -6.69 0.29
CA THR A 370 -5.11 -7.75 -0.57
C THR A 370 -3.90 -8.44 0.07
N GLY A 371 -3.00 -7.67 0.69
CA GLY A 371 -1.81 -8.19 1.36
C GLY A 371 -2.14 -9.05 2.57
N VAL A 372 -3.15 -8.65 3.37
CA VAL A 372 -3.67 -9.49 4.46
C VAL A 372 -4.30 -10.75 3.88
N MET A 373 -5.19 -10.65 2.89
CA MET A 373 -5.83 -11.80 2.24
C MET A 373 -4.84 -12.76 1.56
N TRP A 374 -3.70 -12.27 1.09
CA TRP A 374 -2.64 -13.10 0.53
C TRP A 374 -2.09 -14.10 1.57
N ASN A 375 -2.01 -13.71 2.85
CA ASN A 375 -1.61 -14.64 3.91
C ASN A 375 -2.61 -15.81 4.07
N PHE A 376 -3.86 -15.61 3.68
CA PHE A 376 -4.93 -16.63 3.65
C PHE A 376 -5.09 -17.31 2.28
N GLY A 377 -4.22 -17.01 1.29
CA GLY A 377 -4.17 -17.70 0.00
C GLY A 377 -4.74 -16.94 -1.20
N LEU A 378 -5.14 -15.68 -1.06
CA LEU A 378 -5.54 -14.86 -2.21
C LEU A 378 -4.37 -14.61 -3.17
N HIS A 379 -4.62 -14.71 -4.49
CA HIS A 379 -3.63 -14.54 -5.55
C HIS A 379 -2.41 -15.47 -5.47
N ASP A 380 -2.59 -16.58 -4.76
CA ASP A 380 -1.55 -17.56 -4.55
C ASP A 380 -1.93 -18.95 -5.04
N ARG A 381 -0.97 -19.88 -4.97
CA ARG A 381 -1.18 -21.29 -5.26
C ARG A 381 -1.15 -22.14 -3.99
N ALA A 382 -1.74 -23.33 -4.06
CA ALA A 382 -1.69 -24.32 -2.99
C ALA A 382 -0.27 -24.89 -2.83
N HIS A 383 0.17 -25.08 -1.58
CA HIS A 383 1.46 -25.65 -1.21
C HIS A 383 1.29 -26.96 -0.43
N ALA A 384 2.39 -27.70 -0.21
CA ALA A 384 2.35 -28.94 0.56
C ALA A 384 1.89 -28.65 2.01
N VAL A 385 0.96 -29.48 2.51
CA VAL A 385 0.37 -29.34 3.85
C VAL A 385 1.41 -29.71 4.90
N ILE A 386 1.68 -28.80 5.83
CA ILE A 386 2.40 -29.09 7.08
C ILE A 386 1.41 -28.83 8.22
N TYR A 387 1.39 -29.69 9.23
CA TYR A 387 0.54 -29.52 10.41
C TYR A 387 0.66 -28.09 10.94
N VAL A 388 -0.49 -27.45 11.21
CA VAL A 388 -0.67 -26.03 11.59
C VAL A 388 -0.58 -25.01 10.43
N PHE A 389 0.22 -25.26 9.38
CA PHE A 389 0.49 -24.23 8.35
C PHE A 389 -0.44 -24.23 7.13
N LEU A 390 -1.44 -25.11 7.07
CA LEU A 390 -2.37 -25.21 5.95
C LEU A 390 -1.64 -25.48 4.62
N ALA A 391 -2.35 -25.68 3.52
CA ALA A 391 -1.76 -25.60 2.17
C ALA A 391 -1.41 -24.14 1.77
N LEU A 392 -1.16 -23.25 2.75
CA LEU A 392 -0.83 -21.83 2.56
C LEU A 392 0.69 -21.65 2.58
N ILE A 393 1.23 -20.92 1.61
CA ILE A 393 2.66 -20.86 1.24
C ILE A 393 3.67 -20.75 2.40
N PHE A 394 4.76 -21.53 2.25
CA PHE A 394 6.13 -21.23 2.69
C PHE A 394 6.96 -20.62 1.54
N THR A 395 7.41 -19.39 1.73
CA THR A 395 8.67 -18.89 1.15
C THR A 395 9.33 -18.08 2.26
N PHE A 396 10.29 -18.71 2.96
CA PHE A 396 11.22 -18.04 3.87
C PHE A 396 12.52 -17.71 3.14
#